data_AF-A0A7C5KCC2-F1
#
_entry.id   AF-A0A7C5KCC2-F1
#
_cell.length_a   1.000
_cell.length_b   1.000
_cell.length_c   1.000
_cell.angle_alpha   90.00
_cell.angle_beta   90.00
_cell.angle_gamma   90.00
#
_symmetry.space_group_name_H-M   'P 1'
#
loop_
_entity.id
_entity.type
_entity.pdbx_description
1 polymer ?
#
loop_
_entity_poly.entity_id
_entity_poly.type
_entity_poly.pdbx_seq_one_letter_code
_entity_poly.pdbx_strand_id
1 'polypeptide(L)'
;LIKKIGIWVIIGIGMASGMHGWAPTGFLAQIAGPGNPFAVLVAVLIGIPLYSNAAGMIPVVSELIRLGVPVGTALAFMMSVTAVSLPETILLRQVIKPQLIAIFLGIVTLSIIFTGYLFNFLLP
;
A
#
# COMPACT_ATOMS: atom_id res chain seq x y z
N LEU A 1 -5.22 27.41 -21.28
CA LEU A 1 -4.71 26.33 -20.41
C LEU A 1 -5.61 26.06 -19.20
N ILE A 2 -5.87 27.07 -18.36
CA ILE A 2 -6.62 26.92 -17.09
C ILE A 2 -8.07 26.39 -17.28
N LYS A 3 -8.83 26.87 -18.27
CA LYS A 3 -10.19 26.34 -18.57
C LYS A 3 -10.21 24.88 -19.04
N LYS A 4 -9.19 24.45 -19.79
CA LYS A 4 -9.08 23.06 -20.29
C LYS A 4 -8.60 22.11 -19.20
N ILE A 5 -7.67 22.52 -18.35
CA ILE A 5 -7.18 21.70 -17.25
C ILE A 5 -8.20 21.67 -16.10
N GLY A 6 -8.88 22.79 -15.84
CA GLY A 6 -9.88 22.91 -14.78
C GLY A 6 -11.03 21.91 -14.90
N ILE A 7 -11.51 21.62 -16.11
CA ILE A 7 -12.58 20.62 -16.30
C ILE A 7 -12.10 19.21 -15.91
N TRP A 8 -10.86 18.84 -16.25
CA TRP A 8 -10.27 17.55 -15.89
C TRP A 8 -9.95 17.47 -14.39
N VAL A 9 -9.53 18.58 -13.78
CA VAL A 9 -9.30 18.67 -12.32
C VAL A 9 -10.62 18.51 -11.56
N ILE A 10 -11.70 19.17 -12.00
CA ILE A 10 -13.03 19.03 -11.38
C ILE A 10 -13.56 17.60 -11.55
N ILE A 11 -13.40 16.99 -12.72
CA ILE A 11 -13.79 15.59 -12.95
C ILE A 11 -12.95 14.65 -12.09
N GLY A 12 -11.64 14.88 -11.97
CA GLY A 12 -10.74 14.11 -11.12
C GLY A 12 -11.08 14.22 -9.63
N ILE A 13 -11.38 15.43 -9.15
CA ILE A 13 -11.87 15.67 -7.77
C ILE A 13 -13.24 15.03 -7.57
N GLY A 14 -14.14 15.10 -8.56
CA GLY A 14 -15.46 14.47 -8.52
C GLY A 14 -15.39 12.95 -8.46
N MET A 15 -14.52 12.33 -9.27
CA MET A 15 -14.25 10.90 -9.19
C MET A 15 -13.56 10.52 -7.88
N ALA A 16 -12.54 11.27 -7.44
CA ALA A 16 -11.86 11.02 -6.17
C ALA A 16 -12.81 11.14 -4.96
N SER A 17 -13.73 12.12 -5.00
CA SER A 17 -14.81 12.30 -4.02
C SER A 17 -15.85 11.17 -4.11
N GLY A 18 -16.21 10.72 -5.32
CA GLY A 18 -17.10 9.58 -5.51
C GLY A 18 -16.48 8.23 -5.08
N MET A 19 -15.15 8.12 -5.16
CA MET A 19 -14.40 6.98 -4.65
C MET A 19 -14.20 7.03 -3.13
N HIS A 20 -14.60 8.11 -2.47
CA HIS A 20 -14.57 8.26 -1.02
C HIS A 20 -15.60 7.30 -0.40
N GLY A 21 -15.15 6.08 -0.11
CA GLY A 21 -15.99 4.98 0.39
C GLY A 21 -15.85 3.66 -0.40
N TRP A 22 -15.18 3.67 -1.55
CA TRP A 22 -14.93 2.47 -2.37
C TRP A 22 -13.52 1.89 -2.21
N ALA A 23 -12.75 2.42 -1.25
CA ALA A 23 -11.51 1.80 -0.85
C ALA A 23 -11.84 0.51 -0.07
N PRO A 24 -11.11 -0.61 -0.29
CA PRO A 24 -11.26 -1.85 0.47
C PRO A 24 -10.76 -1.72 1.93
N THR A 25 -10.85 -0.52 2.52
CA THR A 25 -10.41 -0.19 3.87
C THR A 25 -11.18 -0.99 4.91
N GLY A 26 -12.48 -1.22 4.72
CA GLY A 26 -13.29 -2.06 5.61
C GLY A 26 -12.85 -3.53 5.62
N PHE A 27 -12.44 -4.08 4.47
CA PHE A 27 -11.96 -5.45 4.37
C PHE A 27 -10.56 -5.61 4.99
N LEU A 28 -9.64 -4.68 4.68
CA LEU A 28 -8.33 -4.66 5.32
C LEU A 28 -8.43 -4.43 6.83
N ALA A 29 -9.31 -3.55 7.31
CA ALA A 29 -9.47 -3.30 8.73
C ALA A 29 -10.02 -4.52 9.49
N GLN A 30 -10.85 -5.36 8.86
CA GLN A 30 -11.31 -6.61 9.47
C GLN A 30 -10.19 -7.64 9.61
N ILE A 31 -9.29 -7.75 8.64
CA ILE A 31 -8.26 -8.80 8.63
C ILE A 31 -6.96 -8.31 9.31
N ALA A 32 -6.61 -7.04 9.13
CA ALA A 32 -5.43 -6.39 9.72
C ALA A 32 -5.79 -5.52 10.94
N GLY A 33 -6.95 -5.77 11.56
CA GLY A 33 -7.43 -5.05 12.73
C GLY A 33 -6.56 -5.21 13.98
N PRO A 34 -6.85 -4.43 15.02
CA PRO A 34 -6.06 -4.40 16.25
C PRO A 34 -6.02 -5.76 16.93
N GLY A 35 -4.82 -6.17 17.37
CA GLY A 35 -4.59 -7.45 18.07
C GLY A 35 -4.29 -8.66 17.17
N ASN A 36 -4.31 -8.53 15.83
CA ASN A 36 -3.89 -9.61 14.96
C ASN A 36 -2.36 -9.59 14.75
N PRO A 37 -1.62 -10.60 15.24
CA PRO A 37 -0.17 -10.67 15.03
C PRO A 37 0.21 -10.86 13.56
N PHE A 38 -0.69 -11.31 12.69
CA PHE A 38 -0.44 -11.45 11.25
C PHE A 38 -0.83 -10.21 10.44
N ALA A 39 -1.29 -9.13 11.08
CA ALA A 39 -1.80 -7.94 10.40
C ALA A 39 -0.77 -7.36 9.41
N VAL A 40 0.50 -7.25 9.81
CA VAL A 40 1.60 -6.75 8.97
C VAL A 40 1.82 -7.64 7.75
N LEU A 41 1.81 -8.96 7.93
CA LEU A 41 2.03 -9.90 6.82
C LEU A 41 0.89 -9.82 5.79
N VAL A 42 -0.36 -9.81 6.27
CA VAL A 42 -1.53 -9.71 5.40
C VAL A 42 -1.54 -8.38 4.66
N ALA A 43 -1.26 -7.27 5.35
CA ALA A 43 -1.13 -5.95 4.75
C ALA A 43 -0.11 -5.96 3.61
N VAL A 44 1.09 -6.51 3.83
CA VAL A 44 2.14 -6.59 2.80
C VAL A 44 1.71 -7.45 1.62
N LEU A 45 1.11 -8.62 1.86
CA LEU A 45 0.67 -9.52 0.78
C LEU A 45 -0.45 -8.92 -0.08
N ILE A 46 -1.37 -8.18 0.53
CA ILE A 46 -2.44 -7.47 -0.20
C ILE A 46 -1.87 -6.26 -0.94
N GLY A 47 -0.85 -5.60 -0.40
CA GLY A 47 -0.25 -4.42 -1.03
C GLY A 47 0.56 -4.75 -2.29
N ILE A 48 1.29 -5.86 -2.33
CA ILE A 48 2.09 -6.29 -3.49
C ILE A 48 1.35 -6.25 -4.85
N PRO A 49 0.12 -6.80 -4.99
CA PRO A 49 -0.61 -6.73 -6.25
C PRO A 49 -1.23 -5.34 -6.53
N LEU A 50 -1.39 -4.49 -5.52
CA LEU A 50 -1.84 -3.11 -5.73
C LEU A 50 -0.67 -2.29 -6.28
N TYR A 51 -0.67 -2.01 -7.59
CA TYR A 51 0.24 -1.03 -8.17
C TYR A 51 -0.30 0.38 -7.92
N SER A 52 0.38 1.14 -7.06
CA SER A 52 0.07 2.55 -6.82
C SER A 52 1.29 3.32 -6.35
N ASN A 53 1.20 4.65 -6.36
CA ASN A 53 2.25 5.53 -5.86
C ASN A 53 2.01 5.90 -4.38
N ALA A 54 3.07 6.33 -3.70
CA ALA A 54 3.02 6.66 -2.28
C ALA A 54 1.97 7.75 -1.97
N ALA A 55 1.95 8.81 -2.77
CA ALA A 55 1.06 9.96 -2.55
C ALA A 55 -0.43 9.58 -2.64
N GLY A 56 -0.79 8.69 -3.58
CA GLY A 56 -2.15 8.21 -3.77
C GLY A 56 -2.63 7.26 -2.67
N MET A 57 -1.70 6.66 -1.92
CA MET A 57 -2.03 5.78 -0.80
C MET A 57 -2.24 6.52 0.53
N ILE A 58 -1.82 7.79 0.64
CA ILE A 58 -1.96 8.58 1.88
C ILE A 58 -3.40 8.58 2.41
N PRO A 59 -4.45 8.85 1.60
CA PRO A 59 -5.83 8.84 2.10
C PRO A 59 -6.26 7.46 2.61
N VAL A 60 -5.87 6.40 1.91
CA VAL A 60 -6.19 5.01 2.28
C VAL A 60 -5.55 4.64 3.62
N VAL A 61 -4.27 4.97 3.79
CA VAL A 61 -3.51 4.71 5.03
C VAL A 61 -4.12 5.50 6.19
N SER A 62 -4.45 6.78 5.97
CA SER A 62 -5.10 7.61 7.00
C SER A 62 -6.45 7.04 7.45
N GLU A 63 -7.20 6.46 6.51
CA GLU A 63 -8.47 5.79 6.79
C GLU A 63 -8.28 4.49 7.57
N LEU A 64 -7.29 3.66 7.20
CA LEU A 64 -6.97 2.43 7.94
C LEU A 64 -6.60 2.72 9.39
N ILE A 65 -5.77 3.75 9.63
CA ILE A 65 -5.41 4.20 10.98
C ILE A 65 -6.67 4.67 11.72
N ARG A 66 -7.56 5.42 11.05
CA ARG A 66 -8.85 5.85 11.64
C ARG A 66 -9.74 4.66 12.03
N LEU A 67 -9.67 3.56 11.29
CA LEU A 67 -10.39 2.31 11.58
C LEU A 67 -9.71 1.44 12.66
N GLY A 68 -8.61 1.90 13.26
CA GLY A 68 -7.93 1.22 14.35
C GLY A 68 -6.87 0.21 13.92
N VAL A 69 -6.47 0.20 12.64
CA VAL A 69 -5.33 -0.59 12.18
C VAL A 69 -4.04 0.00 12.78
N PRO A 70 -3.13 -0.82 13.34
CA PRO A 70 -1.88 -0.34 13.90
C PRO A 70 -1.06 0.46 12.88
N VAL A 71 -0.44 1.55 13.32
CA VAL A 71 0.27 2.51 12.43
C VAL A 71 1.36 1.81 11.62
N GLY A 72 2.16 0.93 12.24
CA GLY A 72 3.19 0.17 11.55
C GLY A 72 2.64 -0.77 10.47
N THR A 73 1.43 -1.30 10.68
CA THR A 73 0.74 -2.16 9.69
C THR A 73 0.25 -1.35 8.49
N ALA A 74 -0.32 -0.17 8.75
CA ALA A 74 -0.78 0.74 7.69
C ALA A 74 0.40 1.28 6.87
N LEU A 75 1.54 1.55 7.51
CA LEU A 75 2.79 1.94 6.84
C LEU A 75 3.38 0.78 6.03
N ALA A 76 3.40 -0.43 6.57
CA ALA A 76 3.89 -1.61 5.85
C ALA A 76 3.05 -1.90 4.59
N PHE A 77 1.73 -1.72 4.67
CA PHE A 77 0.85 -1.75 3.51
C PHE A 77 1.29 -0.74 2.44
N MET A 78 1.44 0.52 2.82
CA MET A 78 1.87 1.59 1.91
C MET A 78 3.21 1.28 1.25
N MET A 79 4.20 0.86 2.04
CA MET A 79 5.53 0.49 1.53
C MET A 79 5.43 -0.66 0.53
N SER A 80 4.68 -1.71 0.84
CA SER A 80 4.54 -2.87 -0.06
C SER A 80 3.92 -2.52 -1.41
N VAL A 81 2.87 -1.69 -1.42
CA VAL A 81 2.21 -1.17 -2.62
C VAL A 81 3.19 -0.41 -3.52
N THR A 82 4.11 0.34 -2.91
CA THR A 82 5.06 1.19 -3.65
C THR A 82 6.37 0.52 -4.02
N ALA A 83 6.85 -0.43 -3.21
CA ALA A 83 8.20 -0.99 -3.34
C ALA A 83 8.22 -2.33 -4.07
N VAL A 84 7.11 -3.07 -4.05
CA VAL A 84 6.98 -4.37 -4.69
C VAL A 84 5.75 -4.33 -5.58
N SER A 85 5.94 -3.95 -6.84
CA SER A 85 4.85 -3.92 -7.80
C SER A 85 4.99 -4.99 -8.89
N LEU A 86 3.86 -5.57 -9.27
CA LEU A 86 3.77 -6.52 -10.39
C LEU A 86 4.32 -5.96 -11.72
N PRO A 87 3.93 -4.75 -12.19
CA PRO A 87 4.42 -4.25 -13.47
C PRO A 87 5.94 -4.02 -13.46
N GLU A 88 6.52 -3.53 -12.36
CA GLU A 88 7.99 -3.40 -12.25
C GLU A 88 8.66 -4.77 -12.27
N THR A 89 8.12 -5.76 -11.57
CA THR A 89 8.66 -7.13 -11.56
C THR A 89 8.64 -7.74 -12.96
N ILE A 90 7.57 -7.52 -13.73
CA ILE A 90 7.45 -7.97 -15.13
C ILE A 90 8.49 -7.27 -16.02
N LEU A 91 8.68 -5.96 -15.84
CA LEU A 91 9.68 -5.18 -16.57
C LEU A 91 11.11 -5.65 -16.25
N LEU A 92 11.44 -5.80 -14.96
CA LEU A 92 12.75 -6.30 -14.52
C LEU A 92 13.06 -7.69 -15.10
N ARG A 93 12.05 -8.54 -15.26
CA ARG A 93 12.23 -9.89 -15.82
C ARG A 93 12.72 -9.88 -17.27
N GLN A 94 12.49 -8.80 -18.02
CA GLN A 94 13.00 -8.67 -19.39
C GLN A 94 14.50 -8.39 -19.45
N VAL A 95 15.09 -7.88 -18.35
CA VAL A 95 16.48 -7.39 -18.32
C VAL A 95 17.35 -8.08 -17.26
N ILE A 96 16.76 -8.79 -16.29
CA ILE A 96 17.45 -9.42 -15.15
C ILE A 96 17.02 -10.88 -14.99
N LYS A 97 17.94 -11.74 -14.51
CA LYS A 97 17.66 -13.15 -14.22
C LYS A 97 16.56 -13.28 -13.13
N PRO A 98 15.59 -14.20 -13.30
CA PRO A 98 14.48 -14.37 -12.34
C PRO A 98 14.95 -14.67 -10.91
N GLN A 99 16.11 -15.32 -10.74
CA GLN A 99 16.71 -15.60 -9.44
C GLN A 99 17.08 -14.30 -8.67
N LEU A 100 17.59 -13.29 -9.37
CA LEU A 100 17.96 -12.02 -8.74
C LEU A 100 16.72 -11.21 -8.34
N ILE A 101 15.66 -11.29 -9.15
CA ILE A 101 14.36 -10.66 -8.86
C ILE A 101 13.76 -11.30 -7.61
N ALA A 102 13.78 -12.63 -7.50
CA ALA A 102 13.28 -13.33 -6.32
C ALA A 102 14.04 -12.93 -5.05
N ILE A 103 15.36 -12.77 -5.12
CA ILE A 103 16.18 -12.29 -4.00
C ILE A 103 15.83 -10.85 -3.63
N PHE A 104 15.74 -9.95 -4.62
CA PHE A 104 15.35 -8.56 -4.40
C PHE A 104 13.99 -8.45 -3.71
N LEU A 105 12.97 -9.10 -4.27
CA LEU A 105 11.63 -9.13 -3.69
C LEU A 105 11.65 -9.71 -2.28
N GLY A 106 12.36 -10.82 -2.05
CA GLY A 106 12.49 -11.42 -0.73
C GLY A 106 13.06 -10.46 0.30
N ILE A 107 14.19 -9.80 -0.01
CA ILE A 107 14.85 -8.86 0.91
C ILE A 107 13.96 -7.64 1.19
N VAL A 108 13.33 -7.06 0.15
CA VAL A 108 12.47 -5.89 0.30
C VAL A 108 11.22 -6.23 1.12
N THR A 109 10.52 -7.31 0.77
CA THR A 109 9.34 -7.78 1.51
C THR A 109 9.68 -8.08 2.96
N LEU A 110 10.79 -8.76 3.25
CA LEU A 110 11.24 -9.03 4.62
C LEU A 110 11.55 -7.74 5.38
N SER A 111 12.22 -6.78 4.73
CA SER A 111 12.54 -5.49 5.34
C SER A 111 11.28 -4.69 5.68
N ILE A 112 10.26 -4.73 4.82
CA ILE A 112 8.97 -4.07 5.06
C ILE A 112 8.24 -4.74 6.23
N ILE A 113 8.19 -6.07 6.27
CA ILE A 113 7.56 -6.81 7.37
C ILE A 113 8.26 -6.51 8.69
N PHE A 114 9.58 -6.57 8.72
CA PHE A 114 10.39 -6.25 9.90
C PHE A 114 10.11 -4.83 10.38
N THR A 115 10.12 -3.86 9.46
CA THR A 115 9.85 -2.46 9.79
C THR A 115 8.42 -2.27 10.30
N GLY A 116 7.43 -2.92 9.69
CA GLY A 116 6.03 -2.85 10.13
C GLY A 116 5.84 -3.33 11.57
N TYR A 117 6.44 -4.48 11.93
CA TYR A 117 6.42 -4.97 13.30
C TYR A 117 7.20 -4.07 14.26
N LEU A 118 8.36 -3.56 13.82
CA LEU A 118 9.16 -2.63 14.62
C LEU A 118 8.36 -1.37 14.96
N PHE A 119 7.64 -0.80 13.99
CA PHE A 119 6.78 0.37 14.22
C PHE A 119 5.57 0.04 15.10
N ASN A 120 4.92 -1.12 14.93
CA ASN A 120 3.86 -1.55 15.85
C ASN A 120 4.37 -1.73 17.29
N PHE A 121 5.63 -2.13 17.47
CA PHE A 121 6.24 -2.27 18.79
C PHE A 121 6.61 -0.93 19.42
N LEU A 122 7.12 0.02 18.63
CA LEU A 122 7.51 1.36 19.10
C LEU A 122 6.32 2.30 19.29
N LEU A 123 5.28 2.16 18.46
CA LEU A 123 4.08 2.99 18.43
C LEU A 123 2.84 2.09 18.61
N PRO A 124 2.55 1.66 19.85
CA PRO A 124 1.37 0.87 20.16
C PRO A 124 0.06 1.64 19.92
#